data_AF-A0A2K9NP09-F1
#
_entry.id   AF-A0A2K9NP09-F1
#
_cell.length_a   1.000
_cell.length_b   1.000
_cell.length_c   1.000
_cell.angle_alpha   90.00
_cell.angle_beta   90.00
_cell.angle_gamma   90.00
#
_symmetry.space_group_name_H-M   'P 1'
#
loop_
_entity.id
_entity.type
_entity.pdbx_description
1 polymer ?
#
loop_
_entity_poly.entity_id
_entity_poly.type
_entity_poly.pdbx_seq_one_letter_code
_entity_poly.pdbx_strand_id
1 'polypeptide(L)'
;MFMFSRFHTFTLTLSMLCTSVASVADTKKLDDYYRDVFMGEKKTINYAGPLDPRSQYSDSVGDLILLDDTFKDAYMNQQIQDEPFVLHRYWFNEVVEKSTCPDETLGENIDYIRYLYRLVTMSYLFEGLKLNNKLSSQLGGKNICSMNFKDVFGGCTPESSDMKKFHERVYGKFVNEIEKIHTPAFNKKETAAWLNEFQDSTSLTTEPTFARLHEWCIANKKNCRGLTVEEIKDALAGFCASDTKTIKMLCSEKDSFYGLSGITTPTELIKKSNAFNLINQSGMGEECLRRYGKLFQNKESSYPVLSRQYPLLYSYLLKSNSRYQQGELFLPGALKEFDMKGLSDFLTALKPPKIEPVVVIAKPKPRPKPKPVVVEAPKVEEKKPEVPVVVVVEPPKPQISEFERAAQELQEKGLSSIDVDMDIFRDDFEFTQEMITELSGPIKKFQTRSALNDMKSYDMLGSKDAPVGLIFLKFLIDTENHQGLYNIVTVLGEKFYVVNDLEKKNTPHYVQLKNDASTKNRWQIILLKK
;
A
#
# COMPACT_ATOMS: atom_id res chain seq x y z
N MET A 1 -37.04 -31.86 60.63
CA MET A 1 -37.68 -32.68 59.58
C MET A 1 -37.99 -31.72 58.44
N PHE A 2 -37.27 -31.87 57.31
CA PHE A 2 -37.58 -31.48 55.91
C PHE A 2 -38.49 -30.26 55.61
N MET A 3 -38.30 -29.39 54.60
CA MET A 3 -37.26 -29.08 53.60
C MET A 3 -37.91 -28.05 52.62
N PHE A 4 -37.09 -27.20 51.97
CA PHE A 4 -37.34 -26.46 50.69
C PHE A 4 -38.44 -25.37 50.61
N SER A 5 -38.30 -24.25 49.88
CA SER A 5 -37.37 -23.78 48.82
C SER A 5 -37.42 -22.24 48.77
N ARG A 6 -36.33 -21.47 48.95
CA ARG A 6 -35.42 -20.89 47.91
C ARG A 6 -36.12 -20.37 46.63
N PHE A 7 -36.08 -19.05 46.42
CA PHE A 7 -35.44 -18.36 45.26
C PHE A 7 -35.84 -16.87 45.27
N HIS A 8 -35.01 -15.98 45.82
CA HIS A 8 -34.98 -14.54 45.49
C HIS A 8 -33.77 -13.92 46.21
N THR A 9 -32.65 -13.77 45.48
CA THR A 9 -31.61 -12.74 45.66
C THR A 9 -30.40 -13.17 44.82
N PHE A 10 -30.33 -12.68 43.59
CA PHE A 10 -29.08 -12.61 42.83
C PHE A 10 -29.10 -11.30 42.03
N THR A 11 -29.02 -10.18 42.75
CA THR A 11 -28.61 -8.90 42.19
C THR A 11 -27.10 -8.99 41.92
N LEU A 12 -26.78 -9.40 40.69
CA LEU A 12 -25.43 -9.43 40.18
C LEU A 12 -24.99 -7.98 39.90
N THR A 13 -24.23 -7.39 40.83
CA THR A 13 -23.42 -6.21 40.57
C THR A 13 -22.28 -6.59 39.63
N LEU A 14 -22.49 -6.41 38.32
CA LEU A 14 -21.43 -6.40 37.32
C LEU A 14 -21.39 -5.03 36.63
N SER A 15 -21.10 -4.01 37.43
CA SER A 15 -20.62 -2.73 36.93
C SER A 15 -19.09 -2.78 36.89
N MET A 16 -18.55 -3.45 35.88
CA MET A 16 -17.14 -3.27 35.51
C MET A 16 -17.09 -2.29 34.35
N LEU A 17 -16.86 -1.02 34.71
CA LEU A 17 -16.33 -0.02 33.81
C LEU A 17 -15.02 -0.55 33.21
N CYS A 18 -15.04 -0.90 31.94
CA CYS A 18 -13.88 -0.83 31.06
C CYS A 18 -14.22 0.12 29.92
N THR A 19 -14.42 1.41 30.23
CA THR A 19 -14.24 2.46 29.23
C THR A 19 -12.74 2.61 29.02
N SER A 20 -12.20 1.78 28.12
CA SER A 20 -10.84 1.89 27.62
C SER A 20 -10.66 3.28 27.03
N VAL A 21 -9.86 4.11 27.69
CA VAL A 21 -9.52 5.46 27.23
C VAL A 21 -8.79 5.44 25.87
N ALA A 22 -8.31 4.26 25.43
CA ALA A 22 -7.80 4.02 24.08
C ALA A 22 -8.90 4.08 22.98
N SER A 23 -10.15 3.69 23.28
CA SER A 23 -11.22 3.63 22.26
C SER A 23 -11.68 5.02 21.78
N VAL A 24 -11.41 6.07 22.54
CA VAL A 24 -11.88 7.45 22.25
C VAL A 24 -10.98 8.15 21.21
N ALA A 25 -9.70 7.76 21.12
CA ALA A 25 -8.77 8.37 20.17
C ALA A 25 -8.95 7.81 18.74
N ASP A 26 -9.31 6.52 18.61
CA ASP A 26 -9.41 5.85 17.31
C ASP A 26 -10.82 5.91 16.69
N THR A 27 -11.88 5.94 17.52
CA THR A 27 -13.22 6.34 17.06
C THR A 27 -13.22 7.73 16.44
N LYS A 28 -12.41 8.64 17.00
CA LYS A 28 -12.22 9.98 16.45
C LYS A 28 -11.62 9.96 15.04
N LYS A 29 -10.71 9.04 14.71
CA LYS A 29 -10.13 8.95 13.35
C LYS A 29 -11.17 8.52 12.31
N LEU A 30 -12.02 7.55 12.66
CA LEU A 30 -13.10 7.10 11.78
C LEU A 30 -14.20 8.17 11.66
N ASP A 31 -14.58 8.80 12.77
CA ASP A 31 -15.53 9.92 12.80
C ASP A 31 -15.02 11.15 12.03
N ASP A 32 -13.73 11.49 12.16
CA ASP A 32 -13.09 12.59 11.44
C ASP A 32 -13.04 12.25 9.94
N TYR A 33 -12.69 11.01 9.58
CA TYR A 33 -12.77 10.53 8.19
C TYR A 33 -14.21 10.61 7.65
N TYR A 34 -15.21 10.22 8.45
CA TYR A 34 -16.62 10.35 8.04
C TYR A 34 -17.03 11.81 7.89
N ARG A 35 -16.68 12.71 8.81
CA ARG A 35 -16.99 14.14 8.70
C ARG A 35 -16.36 14.76 7.47
N ASP A 36 -15.08 14.49 7.21
CA ASP A 36 -14.36 15.03 6.05
C ASP A 36 -14.93 14.50 4.72
N VAL A 37 -15.41 13.26 4.70
CA VAL A 37 -15.90 12.63 3.48
C VAL A 37 -17.40 12.93 3.25
N PHE A 38 -18.24 13.07 4.31
CA PHE A 38 -19.72 13.21 4.21
C PHE A 38 -20.24 14.66 4.17
N MET A 39 -19.42 15.68 4.44
CA MET A 39 -19.87 17.07 4.32
C MET A 39 -19.77 17.61 2.89
N GLY A 40 -20.93 17.79 2.24
CA GLY A 40 -21.04 18.47 0.94
C GLY A 40 -22.49 18.64 0.46
N GLU A 41 -22.80 19.77 -0.16
CA GLU A 41 -24.11 20.03 -0.76
C GLU A 41 -24.32 19.15 -2.01
N LYS A 42 -25.38 18.34 -2.03
CA LYS A 42 -25.78 17.56 -3.21
C LYS A 42 -26.62 18.43 -4.15
N LYS A 43 -26.32 18.42 -5.46
CA LYS A 43 -27.09 19.15 -6.48
C LYS A 43 -28.54 18.64 -6.55
N THR A 44 -29.50 19.46 -6.13
CA THR A 44 -30.94 19.17 -6.03
C THR A 44 -31.75 19.46 -7.31
N ILE A 45 -31.08 19.64 -8.45
CA ILE A 45 -31.68 20.25 -9.66
C ILE A 45 -32.82 19.40 -10.24
N ASN A 46 -32.94 18.12 -9.86
CA ASN A 46 -34.05 17.22 -10.17
C ASN A 46 -34.60 16.50 -8.92
N TYR A 47 -34.74 17.19 -7.79
CA TYR A 47 -35.27 16.58 -6.56
C TYR A 47 -36.80 16.39 -6.67
N ALA A 48 -37.22 15.15 -6.97
CA ALA A 48 -38.56 14.63 -6.70
C ALA A 48 -38.54 13.77 -5.42
N GLY A 49 -37.84 14.25 -4.39
CA GLY A 49 -37.61 13.51 -3.16
C GLY A 49 -38.72 13.69 -2.13
N PRO A 50 -38.53 13.14 -0.92
CA PRO A 50 -39.50 13.11 0.17
C PRO A 50 -40.11 14.48 0.51
N LEU A 51 -41.31 14.45 1.07
CA LEU A 51 -42.04 15.60 1.61
C LEU A 51 -41.21 16.31 2.69
N ASP A 52 -40.42 15.57 3.48
CA ASP A 52 -39.43 16.13 4.40
C ASP A 52 -38.00 16.04 3.80
N PRO A 53 -37.32 17.18 3.56
CA PRO A 53 -35.95 17.19 3.03
C PRO A 53 -34.88 16.79 4.05
N ARG A 54 -35.24 16.62 5.32
CA ARG A 54 -34.29 16.21 6.37
C ARG A 54 -33.93 14.73 6.21
N SER A 55 -32.67 14.43 6.46
CA SER A 55 -32.11 13.08 6.37
C SER A 55 -31.20 12.80 7.56
N GLN A 56 -31.12 11.54 7.96
CA GLN A 56 -30.13 11.04 8.90
C GLN A 56 -29.18 10.12 8.15
N TYR A 57 -27.88 10.26 8.39
CA TYR A 57 -26.89 9.36 7.85
C TYR A 57 -26.64 8.22 8.86
N SER A 58 -26.66 6.98 8.38
CA SER A 58 -26.36 5.81 9.19
C SER A 58 -24.88 5.47 9.08
N ASP A 59 -24.12 5.75 10.14
CA ASP A 59 -22.68 5.43 10.22
C ASP A 59 -22.39 3.92 10.16
N SER A 60 -23.38 3.09 10.49
CA SER A 60 -23.29 1.64 10.46
C SER A 60 -23.42 1.06 9.05
N VAL A 61 -24.40 1.54 8.28
CA VAL A 61 -24.78 0.95 6.98
C VAL A 61 -24.26 1.75 5.79
N GLY A 62 -23.95 3.04 5.98
CA GLY A 62 -23.51 3.93 4.92
C GLY A 62 -24.64 4.59 4.13
N ASP A 63 -25.86 4.47 4.64
CA ASP A 63 -27.07 4.92 3.96
C ASP A 63 -27.51 6.30 4.43
N LEU A 64 -27.98 7.10 3.47
CA LEU A 64 -28.71 8.33 3.74
C LEU A 64 -30.18 7.97 3.89
N ILE A 65 -30.66 7.93 5.13
CA ILE A 65 -32.05 7.60 5.44
C ILE A 65 -32.85 8.91 5.48
N LEU A 66 -33.85 9.03 4.62
CA LEU A 66 -34.75 10.18 4.64
C LEU A 66 -35.74 10.04 5.79
N LEU A 67 -36.16 11.17 6.38
CA LEU A 67 -37.14 11.11 7.48
C LEU A 67 -38.46 10.48 7.04
N ASP A 68 -38.86 10.67 5.78
CA ASP A 68 -40.05 10.03 5.22
C ASP A 68 -39.91 8.52 5.08
N ASP A 69 -38.72 8.01 4.74
CA ASP A 69 -38.45 6.58 4.69
C ASP A 69 -38.50 6.00 6.10
N THR A 70 -37.91 6.71 7.06
CA THR A 70 -37.99 6.36 8.49
C THR A 70 -39.43 6.35 8.96
N PHE A 71 -40.22 7.37 8.59
CA PHE A 71 -41.64 7.45 8.93
C PHE A 71 -42.41 6.31 8.30
N LYS A 72 -42.21 6.00 7.01
CA LYS A 72 -42.92 4.93 6.30
C LYS A 72 -42.58 3.55 6.87
N ASP A 73 -41.31 3.28 7.13
CA ASP A 73 -40.83 2.02 7.70
C ASP A 73 -41.22 1.87 9.18
N ALA A 74 -41.32 2.99 9.90
CA ALA A 74 -41.72 3.01 11.30
C ALA A 74 -43.23 3.24 11.51
N TYR A 75 -44.02 3.61 10.50
CA TYR A 75 -45.41 4.08 10.67
C TYR A 75 -46.29 3.04 11.34
N MET A 76 -46.22 1.79 10.87
CA MET A 76 -46.97 0.69 11.48
C MET A 76 -46.31 0.21 12.78
N ASN A 77 -44.99 0.38 12.92
CA ASN A 77 -44.20 -0.17 14.01
C ASN A 77 -44.26 0.70 15.29
N GLN A 78 -44.25 2.04 15.13
CA GLN A 78 -44.47 3.03 16.19
C GLN A 78 -45.86 2.93 16.83
N GLN A 79 -46.82 2.33 16.11
CA GLN A 79 -48.18 2.11 16.61
C GLN A 79 -48.31 0.81 17.40
N ILE A 80 -47.30 -0.07 17.37
CA ILE A 80 -47.29 -1.37 18.07
C ILE A 80 -46.39 -1.28 19.31
N GLN A 81 -45.06 -1.28 19.14
CA GLN A 81 -44.00 -1.04 20.15
C GLN A 81 -42.66 -0.85 19.43
N ASP A 82 -41.86 0.15 19.78
CA ASP A 82 -40.61 0.48 19.06
C ASP A 82 -39.43 -0.41 19.44
N GLU A 83 -39.36 -0.87 20.70
CA GLU A 83 -38.18 -1.50 21.28
C GLU A 83 -37.74 -2.80 20.57
N PRO A 84 -38.63 -3.74 20.20
CA PRO A 84 -38.22 -4.96 19.50
C PRO A 84 -37.63 -4.68 18.11
N PHE A 85 -38.11 -3.64 17.42
CA PHE A 85 -37.64 -3.28 16.08
C PHE A 85 -36.35 -2.48 16.12
N VAL A 86 -36.19 -1.58 17.09
CA VAL A 86 -34.91 -0.92 17.37
C VAL A 86 -33.85 -1.97 17.68
N LEU A 87 -34.18 -2.96 18.53
CA LEU A 87 -33.27 -4.06 18.84
C LEU A 87 -32.97 -4.91 17.59
N HIS A 88 -33.96 -5.23 16.77
CA HIS A 88 -33.75 -5.96 15.52
C HIS A 88 -32.81 -5.20 14.57
N ARG A 89 -33.07 -3.91 14.33
CA ARG A 89 -32.22 -3.05 13.49
C ARG A 89 -30.81 -2.98 14.04
N TYR A 90 -30.66 -2.74 15.34
CA TYR A 90 -29.37 -2.71 16.01
C TYR A 90 -28.63 -4.05 15.86
N TRP A 91 -29.30 -5.17 16.12
CA TRP A 91 -28.69 -6.50 16.04
C TRP A 91 -28.21 -6.84 14.62
N PHE A 92 -29.09 -6.72 13.62
CA PHE A 92 -28.78 -7.18 12.28
C PHE A 92 -28.00 -6.17 11.43
N ASN A 93 -28.13 -4.87 11.69
CA ASN A 93 -27.45 -3.84 10.90
C ASN A 93 -26.22 -3.26 11.58
N GLU A 94 -26.14 -3.28 12.92
CA GLU A 94 -25.00 -2.72 13.65
C GLU A 94 -24.13 -3.81 14.27
N VAL A 95 -24.72 -4.71 15.07
CA VAL A 95 -23.94 -5.74 15.78
C VAL A 95 -23.33 -6.74 14.80
N VAL A 96 -24.11 -7.29 13.86
CA VAL A 96 -23.56 -8.27 12.91
C VAL A 96 -22.46 -7.65 12.05
N GLU A 97 -22.68 -6.46 11.47
CA GLU A 97 -21.68 -5.85 10.58
C GLU A 97 -20.43 -5.35 11.31
N LYS A 98 -20.59 -4.81 12.53
CA LYS A 98 -19.45 -4.37 13.36
C LYS A 98 -18.76 -5.53 14.08
N SER A 99 -19.41 -6.67 14.27
CA SER A 99 -18.77 -7.84 14.87
C SER A 99 -17.80 -8.54 13.92
N THR A 100 -18.03 -8.47 12.60
CA THR A 100 -17.14 -9.08 11.61
C THR A 100 -16.01 -8.17 11.15
N CYS A 101 -16.19 -6.84 11.19
CA CYS A 101 -15.13 -5.86 11.06
C CYS A 101 -15.46 -4.65 11.96
N PRO A 102 -14.89 -4.58 13.18
CA PRO A 102 -15.10 -3.47 14.10
C PRO A 102 -14.66 -2.11 13.53
N ASP A 103 -15.26 -1.03 14.04
CA ASP A 103 -14.93 0.34 13.65
C ASP A 103 -13.44 0.67 13.84
N GLU A 104 -12.84 0.15 14.91
CA GLU A 104 -11.41 0.25 15.20
C GLU A 104 -10.56 -0.39 14.10
N THR A 105 -10.79 -1.68 13.81
CA THR A 105 -10.07 -2.42 12.76
C THR A 105 -10.26 -1.78 11.38
N LEU A 106 -11.47 -1.31 11.06
CA LEU A 106 -11.73 -0.61 9.80
C LEU A 106 -10.99 0.72 9.75
N GLY A 107 -11.04 1.53 10.80
CA GLY A 107 -10.40 2.85 10.87
C GLY A 107 -8.88 2.82 10.80
N GLU A 108 -8.25 1.74 11.29
CA GLU A 108 -6.82 1.51 11.11
C GLU A 108 -6.44 1.28 9.63
N ASN A 109 -7.32 0.60 8.88
CA ASN A 109 -7.04 0.13 7.52
C ASN A 109 -7.70 0.98 6.42
N ILE A 110 -8.60 1.90 6.75
CA ILE A 110 -9.50 2.58 5.81
C ILE A 110 -8.75 3.29 4.66
N ASP A 111 -7.69 4.02 4.98
CA ASP A 111 -6.87 4.75 4.01
C ASP A 111 -6.12 3.78 3.09
N TYR A 112 -5.63 2.68 3.66
CA TYR A 112 -4.87 1.69 2.90
C TYR A 112 -5.79 0.85 2.00
N ILE A 113 -6.99 0.50 2.46
CA ILE A 113 -8.02 -0.15 1.64
C ILE A 113 -8.35 0.75 0.44
N ARG A 114 -8.60 2.05 0.67
CA ARG A 114 -8.84 3.01 -0.42
C ARG A 114 -7.69 3.07 -1.40
N TYR A 115 -6.46 3.13 -0.89
CA TYR A 115 -5.25 3.09 -1.70
C TYR A 115 -5.17 1.82 -2.57
N LEU A 116 -5.49 0.63 -2.03
CA LEU A 116 -5.46 -0.62 -2.79
C LEU A 116 -6.47 -0.64 -3.95
N TYR A 117 -7.68 -0.10 -3.74
CA TYR A 117 -8.66 0.06 -4.82
C TYR A 117 -8.18 1.04 -5.90
N ARG A 118 -7.57 2.17 -5.52
CA ARG A 118 -6.93 3.08 -6.49
C ARG A 118 -5.82 2.37 -7.27
N LEU A 119 -4.96 1.63 -6.57
CA LEU A 119 -3.82 0.94 -7.14
C LEU A 119 -4.22 -0.12 -8.17
N VAL A 120 -5.16 -1.02 -7.82
CA VAL A 120 -5.65 -2.04 -8.77
C VAL A 120 -6.34 -1.41 -9.97
N THR A 121 -7.06 -0.29 -9.76
CA THR A 121 -7.71 0.45 -10.86
C THR A 121 -6.71 1.09 -11.79
N MET A 122 -5.71 1.79 -11.27
CA MET A 122 -4.64 2.35 -12.10
C MET A 122 -3.90 1.25 -12.87
N SER A 123 -3.63 0.12 -12.22
CA SER A 123 -3.00 -1.03 -12.85
C SER A 123 -3.82 -1.58 -14.02
N TYR A 124 -5.14 -1.74 -13.85
CA TYR A 124 -6.04 -2.21 -14.91
C TYR A 124 -6.21 -1.19 -16.06
N LEU A 125 -6.37 0.09 -15.73
CA LEU A 125 -6.38 1.16 -16.74
C LEU A 125 -5.09 1.15 -17.56
N PHE A 126 -3.96 0.89 -16.90
CA PHE A 126 -2.68 0.79 -17.57
C PHE A 126 -2.57 -0.43 -18.49
N GLU A 127 -3.10 -1.59 -18.10
CA GLU A 127 -3.21 -2.75 -19.01
C GLU A 127 -4.06 -2.42 -20.24
N GLY A 128 -5.17 -1.69 -20.06
CA GLY A 128 -5.98 -1.18 -21.17
C GLY A 128 -5.19 -0.22 -22.09
N LEU A 129 -4.41 0.68 -21.51
CA LEU A 129 -3.51 1.57 -22.26
C LEU A 129 -2.49 0.79 -23.10
N LYS A 130 -1.90 -0.29 -22.57
CA LYS A 130 -0.97 -1.14 -23.34
C LYS A 130 -1.66 -1.76 -24.55
N LEU A 131 -2.88 -2.29 -24.39
CA LEU A 131 -3.64 -2.89 -25.49
C LEU A 131 -3.99 -1.84 -26.56
N ASN A 132 -4.44 -0.66 -26.14
CA ASN A 132 -4.78 0.43 -27.05
C ASN A 132 -3.53 0.98 -27.77
N ASN A 133 -2.40 1.13 -27.05
CA ASN A 133 -1.13 1.54 -27.65
C ASN A 133 -0.65 0.53 -28.69
N LYS A 134 -0.69 -0.76 -28.36
CA LYS A 134 -0.33 -1.85 -29.28
C LYS A 134 -1.17 -1.78 -30.56
N LEU A 135 -2.50 -1.73 -30.42
CA LEU A 135 -3.40 -1.67 -31.56
C LEU A 135 -3.21 -0.39 -32.39
N SER A 136 -3.09 0.77 -31.74
CA SER A 136 -2.86 2.03 -32.44
C SER A 136 -1.56 2.01 -33.25
N SER A 137 -0.49 1.42 -32.70
CA SER A 137 0.79 1.24 -33.37
C SER A 137 0.67 0.28 -34.57
N GLN A 138 -0.06 -0.82 -34.39
CA GLN A 138 -0.36 -1.78 -35.46
C GLN A 138 -1.15 -1.15 -36.60
N LEU A 139 -2.11 -0.26 -36.31
CA LEU A 139 -2.87 0.47 -37.33
C LEU A 139 -2.09 1.63 -37.99
N GLY A 140 -0.80 1.80 -37.66
CA GLY A 140 0.05 2.87 -38.19
C GLY A 140 -0.21 4.24 -37.55
N GLY A 141 -0.90 4.28 -36.42
CA GLY A 141 -1.10 5.47 -35.61
C GLY A 141 0.14 5.81 -34.78
N LYS A 142 0.98 6.72 -35.27
CA LYS A 142 2.11 7.23 -34.48
C LYS A 142 1.60 8.18 -33.40
N ASN A 143 2.02 7.97 -32.15
CA ASN A 143 1.74 8.84 -30.99
C ASN A 143 0.26 9.02 -30.60
N ILE A 144 -0.63 8.10 -30.98
CA ILE A 144 -2.05 8.16 -30.57
C ILE A 144 -2.20 7.88 -29.07
N CYS A 145 -1.49 6.88 -28.57
CA CYS A 145 -1.44 6.51 -27.17
C CYS A 145 0.01 6.53 -26.73
N SER A 146 0.37 7.41 -25.80
CA SER A 146 1.72 7.40 -25.23
C SER A 146 1.80 6.45 -24.05
N MET A 147 2.89 5.68 -24.01
CA MET A 147 3.26 4.83 -22.86
C MET A 147 4.37 5.46 -22.02
N ASN A 148 4.78 6.69 -22.34
CA ASN A 148 5.83 7.38 -21.60
C ASN A 148 5.33 7.75 -20.20
N PHE A 149 6.21 7.61 -19.20
CA PHE A 149 5.86 7.95 -17.83
C PHE A 149 5.35 9.39 -17.70
N LYS A 150 6.00 10.34 -18.36
CA LYS A 150 5.61 11.75 -18.28
C LYS A 150 4.18 11.99 -18.77
N ASP A 151 3.75 11.26 -19.80
CA ASP A 151 2.43 11.42 -20.38
C ASP A 151 1.36 10.74 -19.51
N VAL A 152 1.66 9.57 -18.95
CA VAL A 152 0.73 8.82 -18.10
C VAL A 152 0.67 9.38 -16.66
N PHE A 153 1.81 9.67 -16.04
CA PHE A 153 1.98 10.00 -14.62
C PHE A 153 2.64 11.35 -14.32
N GLY A 154 3.21 12.06 -15.31
CA GLY A 154 4.03 13.26 -15.11
C GLY A 154 3.31 14.50 -14.55
N GLY A 155 2.00 14.43 -14.33
CA GLY A 155 1.19 15.48 -13.70
C GLY A 155 0.52 15.05 -12.40
N CYS A 156 0.87 13.89 -11.84
CA CYS A 156 0.33 13.46 -10.56
C CYS A 156 0.84 14.32 -9.40
N THR A 157 -0.04 14.62 -8.46
CA THR A 157 0.31 15.25 -7.17
C THR A 157 -0.14 14.34 -6.03
N PRO A 158 0.57 13.23 -5.74
CA PRO A 158 0.17 12.30 -4.68
C PRO A 158 0.29 12.96 -3.29
N GLU A 159 -0.67 12.69 -2.40
CA GLU A 159 -0.78 13.32 -1.08
C GLU A 159 -0.34 12.35 0.03
N SER A 160 -0.86 11.11 0.01
CA SER A 160 -0.54 10.05 0.95
C SER A 160 0.88 9.50 0.77
N SER A 161 1.43 8.96 1.85
CA SER A 161 2.76 8.32 1.83
C SER A 161 2.81 7.12 0.88
N ASP A 162 1.75 6.33 0.85
CA ASP A 162 1.67 5.12 0.02
C ASP A 162 1.64 5.49 -1.48
N MET A 163 0.83 6.50 -1.86
CA MET A 163 0.76 6.96 -3.24
C MET A 163 2.05 7.64 -3.72
N LYS A 164 2.72 8.40 -2.84
CA LYS A 164 4.04 8.98 -3.15
C LYS A 164 5.06 7.90 -3.46
N LYS A 165 5.20 6.90 -2.60
CA LYS A 165 6.11 5.76 -2.82
C LYS A 165 5.78 4.99 -4.09
N PHE A 166 4.49 4.76 -4.36
CA PHE A 166 4.06 4.15 -5.62
C PHE A 166 4.53 4.95 -6.83
N HIS A 167 4.26 6.26 -6.86
CA HIS A 167 4.65 7.14 -7.96
C HIS A 167 6.16 7.10 -8.23
N GLU A 168 6.96 7.08 -7.17
CA GLU A 168 8.42 6.97 -7.26
C GLU A 168 8.90 5.63 -7.81
N ARG A 169 8.33 4.52 -7.33
CA ARG A 169 8.69 3.17 -7.81
C ARG A 169 8.28 2.95 -9.27
N VAL A 170 7.11 3.45 -9.64
CA VAL A 170 6.61 3.36 -11.01
C VAL A 170 7.51 4.16 -11.96
N TYR A 171 7.98 5.34 -11.55
CA TYR A 171 8.96 6.10 -12.34
C TYR A 171 10.18 5.25 -12.69
N GLY A 172 10.79 4.62 -11.68
CA GLY A 172 11.94 3.74 -11.87
C GLY A 172 11.67 2.55 -12.81
N LYS A 173 10.48 1.94 -12.73
CA LYS A 173 10.09 0.84 -13.61
C LYS A 173 9.87 1.27 -15.07
N PHE A 174 9.21 2.40 -15.30
CA PHE A 174 8.90 2.89 -16.65
C PHE A 174 10.16 3.21 -17.46
N VAL A 175 11.17 3.82 -16.82
CA VAL A 175 12.45 4.19 -17.45
C VAL A 175 13.22 2.96 -17.96
N ASN A 176 13.03 1.78 -17.36
CA ASN A 176 13.84 0.60 -17.63
C ASN A 176 13.19 -0.43 -18.57
N GLU A 177 11.87 -0.61 -18.51
CA GLU A 177 11.18 -1.78 -19.11
C GLU A 177 10.10 -1.42 -20.15
N ILE A 178 9.31 -0.37 -19.93
CA ILE A 178 8.03 -0.18 -20.63
C ILE A 178 8.18 0.62 -21.94
N GLU A 179 9.17 1.52 -22.04
CA GLU A 179 9.42 2.32 -23.26
C GLU A 179 9.93 1.48 -24.45
N LYS A 180 10.22 0.17 -24.26
CA LYS A 180 10.82 -0.71 -25.29
C LYS A 180 9.82 -1.55 -26.08
N ILE A 181 8.51 -1.39 -25.88
CA ILE A 181 7.49 -2.18 -26.61
C ILE A 181 7.40 -1.70 -28.06
N HIS A 182 8.25 -2.24 -28.94
CA HIS A 182 8.14 -2.02 -30.38
C HIS A 182 7.14 -3.01 -30.97
N THR A 183 5.97 -2.51 -31.38
CA THR A 183 4.98 -3.35 -32.10
C THR A 183 5.05 -3.04 -33.59
N PRO A 184 5.30 -4.03 -34.46
CA PRO A 184 5.34 -3.80 -35.89
C PRO A 184 3.97 -3.36 -36.40
N ALA A 185 3.96 -2.41 -37.35
CA ALA A 185 2.75 -1.97 -38.01
C ALA A 185 2.20 -3.09 -38.91
N PHE A 186 0.88 -3.21 -38.97
CA PHE A 186 0.20 -4.08 -39.90
C PHE A 186 0.50 -3.66 -41.34
N ASN A 187 0.72 -4.65 -42.21
CA ASN A 187 0.63 -4.43 -43.64
C ASN A 187 -0.84 -4.25 -44.06
N LYS A 188 -1.09 -3.78 -45.29
CA LYS A 188 -2.44 -3.50 -45.78
C LYS A 188 -3.40 -4.70 -45.68
N LYS A 189 -2.89 -5.93 -45.87
CA LYS A 189 -3.69 -7.16 -45.81
C LYS A 189 -4.07 -7.49 -44.37
N GLU A 190 -3.14 -7.34 -43.44
CA GLU A 190 -3.37 -7.53 -42.00
C GLU A 190 -4.35 -6.49 -41.46
N THR A 191 -4.22 -5.22 -41.85
CA THR A 191 -5.19 -4.18 -41.47
C THR A 191 -6.59 -4.51 -41.96
N ALA A 192 -6.74 -4.95 -43.22
CA ALA A 192 -8.02 -5.34 -43.76
C ALA A 192 -8.60 -6.58 -43.06
N ALA A 193 -7.76 -7.59 -42.78
CA ALA A 193 -8.19 -8.80 -42.08
C ALA A 193 -8.67 -8.49 -40.65
N TRP A 194 -7.89 -7.70 -39.90
CA TRP A 194 -8.25 -7.26 -38.56
C TRP A 194 -9.52 -6.42 -38.56
N LEU A 195 -9.67 -5.51 -39.54
CA LEU A 195 -10.87 -4.67 -39.65
C LEU A 195 -12.12 -5.53 -39.93
N ASN A 196 -12.01 -6.51 -40.84
CA ASN A 196 -13.10 -7.44 -41.11
C ASN A 196 -13.46 -8.25 -39.86
N GLU A 197 -12.46 -8.76 -39.14
CA GLU A 197 -12.68 -9.49 -37.88
C GLU A 197 -13.41 -8.63 -36.84
N PHE A 198 -13.01 -7.37 -36.68
CA PHE A 198 -13.70 -6.43 -35.80
C PHE A 198 -15.14 -6.16 -36.26
N GLN A 199 -15.35 -5.91 -37.55
CA GLN A 199 -16.68 -5.61 -38.11
C GLN A 199 -17.64 -6.82 -38.03
N ASP A 200 -17.11 -8.03 -38.13
CA ASP A 200 -17.87 -9.28 -37.97
C ASP A 200 -18.08 -9.64 -36.49
N SER A 201 -17.28 -9.08 -35.58
CA SER A 201 -17.43 -9.30 -34.15
C SER A 201 -18.70 -8.67 -33.57
N THR A 202 -19.18 -9.23 -32.46
CA THR A 202 -20.35 -8.72 -31.73
C THR A 202 -19.92 -7.96 -30.49
N SER A 203 -20.85 -7.18 -29.91
CA SER A 203 -20.65 -6.50 -28.63
C SER A 203 -20.41 -7.45 -27.44
N LEU A 204 -20.57 -8.77 -27.62
CA LEU A 204 -20.29 -9.81 -26.62
C LEU A 204 -18.90 -10.43 -26.77
N THR A 205 -18.02 -9.82 -27.59
CA THR A 205 -16.63 -10.26 -27.74
C THR A 205 -15.88 -10.31 -26.40
N THR A 206 -14.97 -11.28 -26.27
CA THR A 206 -14.09 -11.41 -25.10
C THR A 206 -12.79 -10.62 -25.25
N GLU A 207 -12.55 -9.99 -26.41
CA GLU A 207 -11.39 -9.14 -26.63
C GLU A 207 -11.64 -7.73 -26.06
N PRO A 208 -10.84 -7.25 -25.09
CA PRO A 208 -11.08 -5.97 -24.42
C PRO A 208 -11.17 -4.78 -25.38
N THR A 209 -10.26 -4.73 -26.38
CA THR A 209 -10.18 -3.67 -27.40
C THR A 209 -11.41 -3.62 -28.29
N PHE A 210 -11.91 -4.77 -28.76
CA PHE A 210 -13.12 -4.82 -29.58
C PHE A 210 -14.35 -4.41 -28.77
N ALA A 211 -14.50 -4.94 -27.54
CA ALA A 211 -15.62 -4.61 -26.68
C ALA A 211 -15.70 -3.09 -26.42
N ARG A 212 -14.54 -2.47 -26.18
CA ARG A 212 -14.44 -1.01 -25.97
C ARG A 212 -14.80 -0.20 -27.21
N LEU A 213 -14.38 -0.65 -28.40
CA LEU A 213 -14.76 -0.03 -29.66
C LEU A 213 -16.28 -0.15 -29.91
N HIS A 214 -16.88 -1.31 -29.63
CA HIS A 214 -18.33 -1.51 -29.73
C HIS A 214 -19.10 -0.56 -28.80
N GLU A 215 -18.65 -0.42 -27.54
CA GLU A 215 -19.21 0.56 -26.61
C GLU A 215 -19.14 1.98 -27.12
N TRP A 216 -18.00 2.36 -27.71
CA TRP A 216 -17.83 3.67 -28.31
C TRP A 216 -18.76 3.90 -29.50
N CYS A 217 -18.99 2.90 -30.37
CA CYS A 217 -19.97 3.04 -31.43
C CYS A 217 -21.38 3.31 -30.88
N ILE A 218 -21.78 2.53 -29.86
CA ILE A 218 -23.11 2.65 -29.24
C ILE A 218 -23.26 4.04 -28.62
N ALA A 219 -22.27 4.49 -27.85
CA ALA A 219 -22.27 5.80 -27.22
C ALA A 219 -22.33 6.95 -28.24
N ASN A 220 -21.69 6.79 -29.40
CA ASN A 220 -21.65 7.79 -30.47
C ASN A 220 -22.72 7.58 -31.57
N LYS A 221 -23.65 6.64 -31.38
CA LYS A 221 -24.68 6.27 -32.37
C LYS A 221 -24.11 5.97 -33.77
N LYS A 222 -22.91 5.40 -33.83
CA LYS A 222 -22.24 4.97 -35.07
C LYS A 222 -22.48 3.49 -35.33
N ASN A 223 -22.48 3.10 -36.61
CA ASN A 223 -22.50 1.69 -37.00
C ASN A 223 -21.07 1.12 -36.93
N CYS A 224 -20.80 0.20 -35.99
CA CYS A 224 -19.47 -0.41 -35.86
C CYS A 224 -19.00 -1.13 -37.13
N ARG A 225 -19.93 -1.70 -37.90
CA ARG A 225 -19.60 -2.43 -39.14
C ARG A 225 -19.10 -1.52 -40.26
N GLY A 226 -19.37 -0.23 -40.16
CA GLY A 226 -18.97 0.77 -41.15
C GLY A 226 -17.77 1.61 -40.74
N LEU A 227 -17.12 1.31 -39.60
CA LEU A 227 -16.02 2.13 -39.12
C LEU A 227 -14.79 2.02 -40.03
N THR A 228 -14.21 3.18 -40.31
CA THR A 228 -12.92 3.31 -40.98
C THR A 228 -11.76 3.17 -39.99
N VAL A 229 -10.56 2.86 -40.48
CA VAL A 229 -9.35 2.78 -39.65
C VAL A 229 -9.07 4.10 -38.94
N GLU A 230 -9.36 5.22 -39.59
CA GLU A 230 -9.15 6.57 -39.07
C GLU A 230 -10.14 6.88 -37.93
N GLU A 231 -11.41 6.48 -38.04
CA GLU A 231 -12.35 6.60 -36.94
C GLU A 231 -11.99 5.70 -35.75
N ILE A 232 -11.43 4.52 -36.00
CA ILE A 232 -10.92 3.63 -34.94
C ILE A 232 -9.73 4.28 -34.25
N LYS A 233 -8.80 4.88 -34.99
CA LYS A 233 -7.67 5.64 -34.44
C LYS A 233 -8.15 6.80 -33.56
N ASP A 234 -9.16 7.55 -33.99
CA ASP A 234 -9.76 8.63 -33.20
C ASP A 234 -10.41 8.10 -31.91
N ALA A 235 -11.12 6.97 -31.99
CA ALA A 235 -11.69 6.31 -30.81
C ALA A 235 -10.59 5.89 -29.82
N LEU A 236 -9.51 5.26 -30.31
CA LEU A 236 -8.36 4.87 -29.50
C LEU A 236 -7.67 6.07 -28.84
N ALA A 237 -7.53 7.19 -29.56
CA ALA A 237 -7.02 8.44 -28.99
C ALA A 237 -7.88 8.91 -27.80
N GLY A 238 -9.21 8.89 -27.97
CA GLY A 238 -10.16 9.22 -26.93
C GLY A 238 -10.06 8.29 -25.72
N PHE A 239 -9.91 6.99 -25.95
CA PHE A 239 -9.72 6.00 -24.87
C PHE A 239 -8.45 6.28 -24.07
N CYS A 240 -7.32 6.47 -24.75
CA CYS A 240 -6.04 6.72 -24.11
C CYS A 240 -6.02 8.03 -23.33
N ALA A 241 -6.62 9.09 -23.86
CA ALA A 241 -6.78 10.35 -23.14
C ALA A 241 -7.65 10.19 -21.88
N SER A 242 -8.78 9.47 -21.99
CA SER A 242 -9.68 9.21 -20.85
C SER A 242 -9.02 8.37 -19.75
N ASP A 243 -8.33 7.30 -20.10
CA ASP A 243 -7.65 6.43 -19.14
C ASP A 243 -6.50 7.17 -18.45
N THR A 244 -5.68 7.88 -19.22
CA THR A 244 -4.59 8.71 -18.70
C THR A 244 -5.12 9.76 -17.71
N LYS A 245 -6.22 10.42 -18.05
CA LYS A 245 -6.87 11.39 -17.16
C LYS A 245 -7.33 10.73 -15.86
N THR A 246 -7.93 9.54 -15.96
CA THR A 246 -8.41 8.79 -14.79
C THR A 246 -7.25 8.33 -13.92
N ILE A 247 -6.17 7.80 -14.51
CA ILE A 247 -4.94 7.45 -13.80
C ILE A 247 -4.38 8.66 -13.06
N LYS A 248 -4.26 9.82 -13.70
CA LYS A 248 -3.76 11.05 -13.05
C LYS A 248 -4.65 11.51 -11.89
N MET A 249 -5.96 11.36 -12.02
CA MET A 249 -6.91 11.70 -10.96
C MET A 249 -6.73 10.79 -9.74
N LEU A 250 -6.68 9.47 -9.96
CA LEU A 250 -6.45 8.45 -8.92
C LEU A 250 -5.09 8.64 -8.23
N CYS A 251 -4.06 8.84 -9.03
CA CYS A 251 -2.68 9.04 -8.61
C CYS A 251 -2.46 10.36 -7.85
N SER A 252 -3.32 11.36 -8.09
CA SER A 252 -3.34 12.62 -7.33
C SER A 252 -4.33 12.60 -6.17
N GLU A 253 -5.02 11.48 -5.95
CA GLU A 253 -6.00 11.27 -4.88
C GLU A 253 -7.18 12.26 -4.87
N LYS A 254 -7.44 12.91 -6.00
CA LYS A 254 -8.54 13.87 -6.23
C LYS A 254 -9.79 13.22 -6.81
N ASP A 255 -9.92 11.93 -6.55
CA ASP A 255 -10.95 11.06 -7.10
C ASP A 255 -12.07 10.79 -6.08
N SER A 256 -13.22 10.33 -6.59
CA SER A 256 -14.31 9.77 -5.79
C SER A 256 -14.38 8.25 -5.92
N PHE A 257 -13.23 7.57 -6.07
CA PHE A 257 -13.13 6.12 -5.99
C PHE A 257 -12.98 5.69 -4.54
N TYR A 258 -13.81 4.72 -4.16
CA TYR A 258 -13.75 4.08 -2.86
C TYR A 258 -13.52 2.57 -3.05
N GLY A 259 -14.53 1.73 -2.87
CA GLY A 259 -14.47 0.28 -3.01
C GLY A 259 -14.91 -0.31 -4.36
N LEU A 260 -15.31 0.52 -5.34
CA LEU A 260 -15.89 0.05 -6.61
C LEU A 260 -17.02 -0.95 -6.38
N SER A 261 -17.95 -0.61 -5.49
CA SER A 261 -19.05 -1.45 -5.00
C SER A 261 -19.85 -2.16 -6.11
N GLY A 262 -19.98 -1.54 -7.29
CA GLY A 262 -20.65 -2.14 -8.46
C GLY A 262 -19.82 -3.16 -9.26
N ILE A 263 -18.57 -3.43 -8.89
CA ILE A 263 -17.63 -4.31 -9.60
C ILE A 263 -16.94 -5.21 -8.57
N THR A 264 -17.17 -6.53 -8.65
CA THR A 264 -16.61 -7.48 -7.68
C THR A 264 -15.13 -7.82 -7.93
N THR A 265 -14.67 -7.71 -9.19
CA THR A 265 -13.33 -8.11 -9.61
C THR A 265 -12.19 -7.41 -8.84
N PRO A 266 -12.19 -6.08 -8.62
CA PRO A 266 -11.19 -5.39 -7.81
C PRO A 266 -11.02 -5.99 -6.41
N THR A 267 -12.12 -6.25 -5.70
CA THR A 267 -12.10 -6.83 -4.36
C THR A 267 -11.44 -8.21 -4.35
N GLU A 268 -11.81 -9.07 -5.30
CA GLU A 268 -11.23 -10.42 -5.43
C GLU A 268 -9.74 -10.40 -5.78
N LEU A 269 -9.32 -9.43 -6.60
CA LEU A 269 -7.91 -9.23 -6.95
C LEU A 269 -7.07 -8.78 -5.76
N ILE A 270 -7.64 -7.89 -4.92
CA ILE A 270 -7.00 -7.45 -3.68
C ILE A 270 -6.87 -8.63 -2.72
N LYS A 271 -7.93 -9.40 -2.49
CA LYS A 271 -7.92 -10.59 -1.61
C LYS A 271 -6.83 -11.60 -1.96
N LYS A 272 -6.57 -11.79 -3.26
CA LYS A 272 -5.53 -12.72 -3.76
C LYS A 272 -4.11 -12.14 -3.76
N SER A 273 -3.94 -10.89 -3.30
CA SER A 273 -2.65 -10.21 -3.33
C SER A 273 -1.91 -10.29 -1.99
N ASN A 274 -0.59 -10.13 -2.03
CA ASN A 274 0.23 -10.03 -0.81
C ASN A 274 -0.17 -8.82 0.07
N ALA A 275 -0.64 -7.73 -0.54
CA ALA A 275 -1.11 -6.57 0.20
C ALA A 275 -2.33 -6.87 1.09
N PHE A 276 -3.07 -7.95 0.83
CA PHE A 276 -4.17 -8.39 1.67
C PHE A 276 -3.72 -8.79 3.07
N ASN A 277 -2.50 -9.32 3.22
CA ASN A 277 -1.96 -9.75 4.50
C ASN A 277 -1.91 -8.60 5.51
N LEU A 278 -1.68 -7.37 5.04
CA LEU A 278 -1.64 -6.18 5.91
C LEU A 278 -3.01 -5.79 6.46
N ILE A 279 -4.07 -5.95 5.66
CA ILE A 279 -5.44 -5.65 6.13
C ILE A 279 -6.06 -6.84 6.85
N ASN A 280 -5.49 -8.04 6.70
CA ASN A 280 -5.99 -9.27 7.30
C ASN A 280 -5.20 -9.73 8.53
N GLN A 281 -4.43 -8.85 9.18
CA GLN A 281 -3.63 -9.19 10.36
C GLN A 281 -4.48 -9.75 11.51
N SER A 282 -5.72 -9.28 11.66
CA SER A 282 -6.69 -9.75 12.66
C SER A 282 -7.63 -10.85 12.15
N GLY A 283 -7.44 -11.34 10.92
CA GLY A 283 -8.32 -12.32 10.27
C GLY A 283 -9.66 -11.75 9.76
N MET A 284 -9.87 -10.42 9.87
CA MET A 284 -11.11 -9.74 9.50
C MET A 284 -11.04 -8.99 8.16
N GLY A 285 -9.94 -9.13 7.40
CA GLY A 285 -9.65 -8.30 6.24
C GLY A 285 -10.69 -8.39 5.12
N GLU A 286 -11.26 -9.58 4.88
CA GLU A 286 -12.29 -9.78 3.86
C GLU A 286 -13.59 -9.03 4.20
N GLU A 287 -14.02 -9.14 5.46
CA GLU A 287 -15.21 -8.46 5.96
C GLU A 287 -15.00 -6.95 6.01
N CYS A 288 -13.78 -6.49 6.31
CA CYS A 288 -13.44 -5.08 6.22
C CYS A 288 -13.47 -4.54 4.79
N LEU A 289 -13.02 -5.28 3.77
CA LEU A 289 -13.17 -4.88 2.37
C LEU A 289 -14.66 -4.80 1.97
N ARG A 290 -15.46 -5.81 2.34
CA ARG A 290 -16.90 -5.83 2.06
C ARG A 290 -17.61 -4.65 2.72
N ARG A 291 -17.36 -4.44 4.01
CA ARG A 291 -17.94 -3.35 4.79
C ARG A 291 -17.53 -1.99 4.23
N TYR A 292 -16.26 -1.80 3.87
CA TYR A 292 -15.78 -0.59 3.22
C TYR A 292 -16.54 -0.33 1.90
N GLY A 293 -16.64 -1.33 1.02
CA GLY A 293 -17.39 -1.19 -0.23
C GLY A 293 -18.86 -0.78 -0.02
N LYS A 294 -19.53 -1.38 0.96
CA LYS A 294 -20.92 -1.05 1.33
C LYS A 294 -21.06 0.39 1.83
N LEU A 295 -20.21 0.79 2.78
CA LEU A 295 -20.25 2.12 3.40
C LEU A 295 -20.10 3.26 2.39
N PHE A 296 -19.31 3.06 1.34
CA PHE A 296 -19.03 4.11 0.35
C PHE A 296 -19.81 3.97 -0.96
N GLN A 297 -20.63 2.93 -1.12
CA GLN A 297 -21.41 2.67 -2.33
C GLN A 297 -22.21 3.90 -2.80
N ASN A 298 -22.85 4.61 -1.88
CA ASN A 298 -23.71 5.77 -2.17
C ASN A 298 -22.93 7.06 -2.55
N LYS A 299 -21.60 7.05 -2.43
CA LYS A 299 -20.70 8.16 -2.79
C LYS A 299 -19.88 7.93 -4.03
N GLU A 300 -19.79 6.68 -4.45
CA GLU A 300 -19.04 6.32 -5.62
C GLU A 300 -19.70 6.90 -6.87
N SER A 301 -18.89 7.53 -7.69
CA SER A 301 -19.33 7.83 -9.06
C SER A 301 -19.48 6.51 -9.82
N SER A 302 -20.53 6.41 -10.64
CA SER A 302 -20.65 5.27 -11.55
C SER A 302 -19.57 5.38 -12.63
N TYR A 303 -18.84 4.29 -12.85
CA TYR A 303 -17.86 4.16 -13.94
C TYR A 303 -18.27 3.03 -14.91
N PRO A 304 -19.22 3.27 -15.83
CA PRO A 304 -19.77 2.23 -16.70
C PRO A 304 -18.72 1.53 -17.58
N VAL A 305 -17.68 2.26 -17.98
CA VAL A 305 -16.59 1.67 -18.78
C VAL A 305 -15.79 0.68 -17.95
N LEU A 306 -15.47 1.00 -16.70
CA LEU A 306 -14.71 0.11 -15.83
C LEU A 306 -15.47 -1.17 -15.51
N SER A 307 -16.78 -1.11 -15.28
CA SER A 307 -17.58 -2.29 -14.94
C SER A 307 -17.58 -3.35 -16.05
N ARG A 308 -17.46 -2.94 -17.31
CA ARG A 308 -17.35 -3.85 -18.46
C ARG A 308 -15.91 -4.22 -18.77
N GLN A 309 -14.97 -3.29 -18.66
CA GLN A 309 -13.57 -3.53 -19.00
C GLN A 309 -12.84 -4.40 -17.98
N TYR A 310 -13.15 -4.28 -16.68
CA TYR A 310 -12.53 -5.10 -15.64
C TYR A 310 -12.59 -6.61 -15.88
N PRO A 311 -13.77 -7.22 -16.09
CA PRO A 311 -13.87 -8.66 -16.29
C PRO A 311 -13.21 -9.12 -17.59
N LEU A 312 -13.24 -8.28 -18.65
CA LEU A 312 -12.59 -8.57 -19.92
C LEU A 312 -11.07 -8.54 -19.79
N LEU A 313 -10.51 -7.50 -19.17
CA LEU A 313 -9.08 -7.39 -18.90
C LEU A 313 -8.60 -8.51 -17.97
N TYR A 314 -9.37 -8.84 -16.93
CA TYR A 314 -9.04 -9.97 -16.05
C TYR A 314 -8.98 -11.29 -16.83
N SER A 315 -9.98 -11.55 -17.67
CA SER A 315 -10.01 -12.75 -18.52
C SER A 315 -8.84 -12.78 -19.51
N TYR A 316 -8.48 -11.62 -20.06
CA TYR A 316 -7.32 -11.48 -20.94
C TYR A 316 -6.00 -11.75 -20.22
N LEU A 317 -5.81 -11.20 -19.02
CA LEU A 317 -4.60 -11.43 -18.19
C LEU A 317 -4.48 -12.88 -17.74
N LEU A 318 -5.60 -13.55 -17.45
CA LEU A 318 -5.64 -14.99 -17.17
C LEU A 318 -5.22 -15.81 -18.40
N LYS A 319 -5.84 -15.57 -19.55
CA LYS A 319 -5.55 -16.32 -20.80
C LYS A 319 -4.11 -16.12 -21.29
N SER A 320 -3.57 -14.91 -21.09
CA SER A 320 -2.19 -14.58 -21.49
C SER A 320 -1.13 -15.10 -20.51
N ASN A 321 -1.52 -15.80 -19.44
CA ASN A 321 -0.63 -16.23 -18.36
C ASN A 321 0.21 -15.07 -17.81
N SER A 322 -0.41 -13.90 -17.65
CA SER A 322 0.27 -12.73 -17.09
C SER A 322 0.83 -13.07 -15.70
N ARG A 323 2.06 -12.61 -15.44
CA ARG A 323 2.75 -12.79 -14.17
C ARG A 323 1.98 -12.22 -12.99
N TYR A 324 1.19 -11.17 -13.22
CA TYR A 324 0.38 -10.49 -12.21
C TYR A 324 -1.05 -10.32 -12.73
N GLN A 325 -2.00 -11.00 -12.09
CA GLN A 325 -3.43 -10.88 -12.44
C GLN A 325 -4.00 -9.52 -12.04
N GLN A 326 -3.42 -8.88 -11.02
CA GLN A 326 -3.74 -7.51 -10.60
C GLN A 326 -3.21 -6.44 -11.57
N GLY A 327 -2.52 -6.84 -12.64
CA GLY A 327 -1.87 -5.96 -13.60
C GLY A 327 -0.46 -5.55 -13.16
N GLU A 328 0.29 -4.99 -14.12
CA GLU A 328 1.73 -4.79 -14.02
C GLU A 328 2.16 -3.71 -13.01
N LEU A 329 1.30 -2.72 -12.75
CA LEU A 329 1.60 -1.62 -11.82
C LEU A 329 1.18 -1.93 -10.39
N PHE A 330 0.41 -3.00 -10.15
CA PHE A 330 -0.04 -3.33 -8.81
C PHE A 330 1.13 -3.68 -7.89
N LEU A 331 2.04 -4.55 -8.34
CA LEU A 331 3.15 -4.99 -7.50
C LEU A 331 4.01 -3.83 -6.95
N PRO A 332 4.54 -2.88 -7.75
CA PRO A 332 5.35 -1.79 -7.19
C PRO A 332 4.62 -0.92 -6.18
N GLY A 333 3.29 -0.84 -6.25
CA GLY A 333 2.47 -0.14 -5.24
C GLY A 333 2.15 -0.99 -4.01
N ALA A 334 2.11 -2.31 -4.13
CA ALA A 334 1.68 -3.24 -3.09
C ALA A 334 2.81 -3.68 -2.14
N LEU A 335 3.90 -2.90 -2.03
CA LEU A 335 5.10 -3.26 -1.26
C LEU A 335 5.13 -2.69 0.15
N LYS A 336 4.02 -2.16 0.66
CA LYS A 336 3.93 -1.59 2.01
C LYS A 336 4.39 -2.57 3.10
N GLU A 337 4.15 -3.87 2.90
CA GLU A 337 4.58 -4.90 3.85
C GLU A 337 6.11 -4.99 3.92
N PHE A 338 6.76 -4.91 2.76
CA PHE A 338 8.22 -4.87 2.66
C PHE A 338 8.77 -3.57 3.27
N ASP A 339 8.09 -2.44 3.07
CA ASP A 339 8.48 -1.18 3.70
C ASP A 339 8.42 -1.23 5.22
N MET A 340 7.35 -1.82 5.78
CA MET A 340 7.19 -1.99 7.23
C MET A 340 8.27 -2.91 7.81
N LYS A 341 8.70 -3.90 7.03
CA LYS A 341 9.80 -4.82 7.36
C LYS A 341 11.19 -4.23 7.07
N GLY A 342 11.30 -2.95 6.71
CA GLY A 342 12.59 -2.27 6.47
C GLY A 342 13.26 -2.62 5.13
N LEU A 343 12.54 -3.27 4.22
CA LEU A 343 13.03 -3.69 2.91
C LEU A 343 12.72 -2.65 1.80
N SER A 344 12.34 -1.42 2.17
CA SER A 344 11.95 -0.35 1.22
C SER A 344 13.08 0.08 0.28
N ASP A 345 14.32 0.06 0.79
CA ASP A 345 15.46 0.74 0.17
C ASP A 345 16.07 -0.07 -0.99
N PHE A 346 15.79 -1.37 -1.06
CA PHE A 346 16.14 -2.23 -2.18
C PHE A 346 15.38 -1.91 -3.48
N LEU A 347 14.31 -1.13 -3.41
CA LEU A 347 13.40 -0.83 -4.54
C LEU A 347 13.37 0.65 -4.94
N THR A 348 13.92 1.53 -4.11
CA THR A 348 13.82 3.00 -4.26
C THR A 348 15.13 3.70 -4.64
N ALA A 349 16.23 2.96 -4.84
CA ALA A 349 17.52 3.52 -5.27
C ALA A 349 17.56 4.07 -6.74
N LEU A 350 16.42 4.47 -7.30
CA LEU A 350 16.27 4.93 -8.69
C LEU A 350 16.16 6.46 -8.84
N LYS A 351 16.56 7.25 -7.84
CA LYS A 351 16.78 8.70 -8.02
C LYS A 351 18.20 9.09 -7.62
N PRO A 352 18.99 9.73 -8.50
CA PRO A 352 20.17 10.46 -8.06
C PRO A 352 19.71 11.57 -7.08
N PRO A 353 20.44 11.81 -5.98
CA PRO A 353 20.10 12.85 -5.03
C PRO A 353 20.01 14.19 -5.76
N LYS A 354 18.87 14.87 -5.57
CA LYS A 354 18.73 16.27 -5.97
C LYS A 354 19.78 17.04 -5.19
N ILE A 355 20.79 17.59 -5.88
CA ILE A 355 21.78 18.46 -5.26
C ILE A 355 21.00 19.65 -4.69
N GLU A 356 20.79 19.67 -3.38
CA GLU A 356 20.35 20.88 -2.71
C GLU A 356 21.46 21.93 -2.93
N PRO A 357 21.14 23.12 -3.48
CA PRO A 357 22.15 24.16 -3.61
C PRO A 357 22.69 24.46 -2.22
N VAL A 358 24.00 24.29 -2.06
CA VAL A 358 24.75 24.62 -0.85
C VAL A 358 24.36 26.02 -0.42
N VAL A 359 23.59 26.12 0.66
CA VAL A 359 23.35 27.41 1.32
C VAL A 359 24.70 27.86 1.85
N VAL A 360 25.25 28.89 1.20
CA VAL A 360 26.45 29.58 1.65
C VAL A 360 26.19 30.04 3.09
N ILE A 361 26.90 29.42 4.03
CA ILE A 361 26.86 29.77 5.44
C ILE A 361 27.28 31.24 5.57
N ALA A 362 26.30 32.10 5.85
CA ALA A 362 26.57 33.47 6.24
C ALA A 362 27.39 33.45 7.54
N LYS A 363 28.50 34.21 7.53
CA LYS A 363 29.44 34.38 8.65
C LYS A 363 28.70 34.61 9.99
N PRO A 364 29.14 33.97 11.09
CA PRO A 364 28.54 34.16 12.40
C PRO A 364 28.75 35.61 12.88
N LYS A 365 27.65 36.27 13.25
CA LYS A 365 27.70 37.55 13.97
C LYS A 365 28.16 37.32 15.42
N PRO A 366 28.83 38.30 16.05
CA PRO A 366 29.54 38.12 17.32
C PRO A 366 28.60 37.93 18.51
N ARG A 367 28.98 37.04 19.43
CA ARG A 367 28.33 36.86 20.74
C ARG A 367 28.39 38.15 21.57
N PRO A 368 27.29 38.58 22.20
CA PRO A 368 27.34 39.52 23.32
C PRO A 368 27.89 38.83 24.58
N LYS A 369 28.81 39.53 25.26
CA LYS A 369 29.43 39.13 26.53
C LYS A 369 28.43 39.16 27.72
N PRO A 370 28.70 38.39 28.78
CA PRO A 370 27.80 38.21 29.91
C PRO A 370 27.88 39.38 30.91
N LYS A 371 26.79 39.60 31.65
CA LYS A 371 26.72 40.45 32.84
C LYS A 371 26.16 39.66 34.04
N PRO A 372 26.47 40.09 35.28
CA PRO A 372 26.78 39.17 36.38
C PRO A 372 25.60 38.89 37.31
N VAL A 373 25.71 37.72 37.93
CA VAL A 373 25.21 37.27 39.25
C VAL A 373 24.42 38.28 40.07
N VAL A 374 23.19 37.91 40.43
CA VAL A 374 22.58 38.27 41.71
C VAL A 374 22.11 36.99 42.40
N VAL A 375 22.60 36.83 43.62
CA VAL A 375 22.26 35.79 44.59
C VAL A 375 20.91 36.13 45.19
N GLU A 376 19.95 35.20 45.16
CA GLU A 376 18.80 35.21 46.07
C GLU A 376 18.60 33.84 46.71
N ALA A 377 18.15 33.92 47.97
CA ALA A 377 18.24 32.96 49.05
C ALA A 377 17.21 31.79 48.93
N PRO A 378 17.35 30.73 49.75
CA PRO A 378 16.67 29.46 49.56
C PRO A 378 15.19 29.58 49.96
N LYS A 379 14.30 29.18 49.06
CA LYS A 379 12.87 29.06 49.35
C LYS A 379 12.54 27.62 49.74
N VAL A 380 11.93 27.53 50.92
CA VAL A 380 11.52 26.36 51.67
C VAL A 380 10.73 25.35 50.82
N GLU A 381 11.10 24.07 50.93
CA GLU A 381 10.40 22.91 50.38
C GLU A 381 8.98 22.78 50.96
N GLU A 382 7.98 22.78 50.09
CA GLU A 382 6.66 22.22 50.41
C GLU A 382 6.68 20.71 50.13
N LYS A 383 6.46 19.92 51.19
CA LYS A 383 6.24 18.46 51.11
C LYS A 383 5.02 18.17 50.25
N LYS A 384 5.26 17.59 49.07
CA LYS A 384 4.24 16.94 48.24
C LYS A 384 3.86 15.59 48.90
N PRO A 385 2.56 15.24 48.98
CA PRO A 385 2.13 13.97 49.55
C PRO A 385 2.63 12.78 48.72
N GLU A 386 3.11 11.75 49.42
CA GLU A 386 3.56 10.47 48.85
C GLU A 386 2.41 9.80 48.09
N VAL A 387 2.56 9.73 46.77
CA VAL A 387 1.77 8.85 45.91
C VAL A 387 2.37 7.45 46.03
N PRO A 388 1.56 6.38 46.20
CA PRO A 388 2.07 5.02 46.34
C PRO A 388 2.96 4.64 45.15
N VAL A 389 4.18 4.21 45.46
CA VAL A 389 5.17 3.70 44.51
C VAL A 389 4.58 2.46 43.84
N VAL A 390 4.03 2.64 42.64
CA VAL A 390 3.86 1.55 41.70
C VAL A 390 5.26 1.13 41.31
N VAL A 391 5.63 -0.11 41.61
CA VAL A 391 6.85 -0.74 41.12
C VAL A 391 6.77 -0.74 39.60
N VAL A 392 7.36 0.28 38.97
CA VAL A 392 7.66 0.25 37.55
C VAL A 392 8.74 -0.80 37.41
N VAL A 393 8.34 -1.99 36.97
CA VAL A 393 9.28 -2.95 36.39
C VAL A 393 9.92 -2.19 35.22
N GLU A 394 11.19 -1.81 35.36
CA GLU A 394 11.93 -1.21 34.26
C GLU A 394 11.78 -2.15 33.05
N PRO A 395 11.31 -1.65 31.90
CA PRO A 395 11.26 -2.47 30.70
C PRO A 395 12.67 -3.02 30.46
N PRO A 396 12.82 -4.32 30.17
CA PRO A 396 14.13 -4.91 29.96
C PRO A 396 14.87 -4.06 28.93
N LYS A 397 16.08 -3.59 29.29
CA LYS A 397 16.91 -2.79 28.40
C LYS A 397 17.02 -3.53 27.06
N PRO A 398 16.79 -2.87 25.92
CA PRO A 398 16.90 -3.51 24.62
C PRO A 398 18.29 -4.15 24.50
N GLN A 399 18.30 -5.45 24.23
CA GLN A 399 19.51 -6.25 24.08
C GLN A 399 20.26 -5.73 22.85
N ILE A 400 21.48 -5.24 23.05
CA ILE A 400 22.35 -4.76 21.99
C ILE A 400 22.82 -5.99 21.19
N SER A 401 22.72 -5.94 19.87
CA SER A 401 23.14 -7.02 18.98
C SER A 401 24.66 -7.22 19.02
N GLU A 402 25.11 -8.44 18.73
CA GLU A 402 26.52 -8.79 18.67
C GLU A 402 27.28 -7.93 17.67
N PHE A 403 26.67 -7.66 16.53
CA PHE A 403 27.24 -6.80 15.50
C PHE A 403 27.53 -5.39 16.03
N GLU A 404 26.60 -4.83 16.80
CA GLU A 404 26.77 -3.50 17.38
C GLU A 404 27.79 -3.50 18.51
N ARG A 405 27.77 -4.53 19.36
CA ARG A 405 28.75 -4.70 20.43
C ARG A 405 30.17 -4.72 19.86
N ALA A 406 30.39 -5.51 18.82
CA ALA A 406 31.68 -5.57 18.13
C ALA A 406 32.04 -4.23 17.47
N ALA A 407 31.07 -3.51 16.89
CA ALA A 407 31.30 -2.19 16.31
C ALA A 407 31.72 -1.13 17.36
N GLN A 408 31.09 -1.14 18.53
CA GLN A 408 31.46 -0.27 19.65
C GLN A 408 32.86 -0.63 20.16
N GLU A 409 33.14 -1.93 20.35
CA GLU A 409 34.45 -2.41 20.81
C GLU A 409 35.58 -2.03 19.85
N LEU A 410 35.37 -2.15 18.53
CA LEU A 410 36.32 -1.72 17.50
C LEU A 410 36.68 -0.22 17.67
N GLN A 411 35.68 0.62 17.94
CA GLN A 411 35.86 2.06 18.11
C GLN A 411 36.52 2.40 19.44
N GLU A 412 36.03 1.84 20.54
CA GLU A 412 36.52 2.11 21.91
C GLU A 412 37.96 1.62 22.12
N LYS A 413 38.28 0.43 21.62
CA LYS A 413 39.63 -0.15 21.70
C LYS A 413 40.54 0.29 20.55
N GLY A 414 40.00 0.99 19.56
CA GLY A 414 40.75 1.53 18.43
C GLY A 414 41.39 0.48 17.51
N LEU A 415 40.89 -0.76 17.54
CA LEU A 415 41.40 -1.91 16.79
C LEU A 415 41.28 -1.71 15.27
N SER A 416 42.16 -2.34 14.48
CA SER A 416 42.08 -2.28 13.01
C SER A 416 40.97 -3.16 12.43
N SER A 417 40.63 -4.24 13.12
CA SER A 417 39.56 -5.16 12.78
C SER A 417 39.08 -5.92 14.01
N ILE A 418 37.84 -6.38 13.99
CA ILE A 418 37.27 -7.27 15.02
C ILE A 418 36.33 -8.27 14.35
N ASP A 419 36.38 -9.52 14.78
CA ASP A 419 35.50 -10.58 14.30
C ASP A 419 34.18 -10.51 15.06
N VAL A 420 33.06 -10.57 14.35
CA VAL A 420 31.72 -10.70 14.96
C VAL A 420 31.56 -12.13 15.45
N ASP A 421 31.15 -12.33 16.71
CA ASP A 421 30.89 -13.69 17.20
C ASP A 421 29.66 -14.28 16.50
N MET A 422 29.88 -15.17 15.53
CA MET A 422 28.80 -15.70 14.70
C MET A 422 27.84 -16.62 15.47
N ASP A 423 28.27 -17.20 16.59
CA ASP A 423 27.40 -18.07 17.41
C ASP A 423 26.40 -17.21 18.20
N ILE A 424 26.86 -16.07 18.74
CA ILE A 424 25.97 -15.10 19.42
C ILE A 424 25.11 -14.35 18.40
N PHE A 425 25.70 -13.94 17.26
CA PHE A 425 24.98 -13.24 16.20
C PHE A 425 23.84 -14.06 15.57
N ARG A 426 23.92 -15.39 15.64
CA ARG A 426 22.79 -16.25 15.23
C ARG A 426 21.56 -15.99 16.09
N ASP A 427 21.76 -15.77 17.39
CA ASP A 427 20.70 -15.64 18.38
C ASP A 427 20.15 -14.19 18.47
N ASP A 428 20.81 -13.20 17.85
CA ASP A 428 20.36 -11.80 17.80
C ASP A 428 18.98 -11.63 17.12
N PHE A 429 18.64 -12.51 16.19
CA PHE A 429 17.36 -12.51 15.49
C PHE A 429 17.07 -13.88 14.88
N GLU A 430 15.97 -14.52 15.26
CA GLU A 430 15.59 -15.83 14.73
C GLU A 430 14.49 -15.68 13.67
N PHE A 431 14.74 -16.17 12.46
CA PHE A 431 13.72 -16.21 11.41
C PHE A 431 12.75 -17.36 11.65
N THR A 432 11.46 -17.08 11.73
CA THR A 432 10.45 -18.15 11.78
C THR A 432 10.38 -18.88 10.43
N GLN A 433 9.95 -20.14 10.44
CA GLN A 433 9.83 -20.94 9.22
C GLN A 433 8.88 -20.32 8.18
N GLU A 434 7.85 -19.63 8.64
CA GLU A 434 6.91 -18.86 7.80
C GLU A 434 7.64 -17.70 7.12
N MET A 435 8.40 -16.91 7.87
CA MET A 435 9.22 -15.82 7.32
C MET A 435 10.22 -16.32 6.29
N ILE A 436 10.90 -17.45 6.56
CA ILE A 436 11.85 -18.05 5.61
C ILE A 436 11.14 -18.41 4.31
N THR A 437 9.95 -19.02 4.41
CA THR A 437 9.17 -19.46 3.24
C THR A 437 8.73 -18.26 2.40
N GLU A 438 8.18 -17.22 3.04
CA GLU A 438 7.73 -16.00 2.37
C GLU A 438 8.87 -15.21 1.72
N LEU A 439 10.01 -15.11 2.41
CA LEU A 439 11.15 -14.31 1.95
C LEU A 439 11.99 -15.02 0.88
N SER A 440 12.06 -16.36 0.92
CA SER A 440 12.91 -17.14 0.02
C SER A 440 12.62 -16.92 -1.47
N GLY A 441 11.35 -16.75 -1.84
CA GLY A 441 10.92 -16.54 -3.24
C GLY A 441 11.36 -15.18 -3.80
N PRO A 442 10.99 -14.07 -3.15
CA PRO A 442 11.42 -12.72 -3.55
C PRO A 442 12.93 -12.53 -3.50
N ILE A 443 13.59 -12.96 -2.42
CA ILE A 443 15.03 -12.74 -2.19
C ILE A 443 15.90 -13.43 -3.25
N LYS A 444 15.53 -14.62 -3.73
CA LYS A 444 16.27 -15.35 -4.78
C LYS A 444 16.51 -14.53 -6.05
N LYS A 445 15.61 -13.59 -6.39
CA LYS A 445 15.73 -12.75 -7.59
C LYS A 445 16.84 -11.69 -7.43
N PHE A 446 17.03 -11.19 -6.22
CA PHE A 446 18.03 -10.18 -5.88
C PHE A 446 19.42 -10.76 -5.59
N GLN A 447 19.51 -12.08 -5.42
CA GLN A 447 20.78 -12.80 -5.22
C GLN A 447 21.53 -13.11 -6.52
N THR A 448 20.93 -12.86 -7.69
CA THR A 448 21.56 -13.20 -8.96
C THR A 448 22.72 -12.25 -9.26
N ARG A 449 23.78 -12.74 -9.92
CA ARG A 449 24.92 -11.90 -10.31
C ARG A 449 24.49 -10.72 -11.19
N SER A 450 23.51 -10.91 -12.07
CA SER A 450 22.98 -9.83 -12.91
C SER A 450 22.37 -8.74 -12.04
N ALA A 451 21.42 -9.10 -11.17
CA ALA A 451 20.75 -8.14 -10.30
C ALA A 451 21.75 -7.41 -9.38
N LEU A 452 22.70 -8.12 -8.78
CA LEU A 452 23.72 -7.51 -7.93
C LEU A 452 24.67 -6.60 -8.72
N ASN A 453 25.04 -6.95 -9.95
CA ASN A 453 25.88 -6.10 -10.79
C ASN A 453 25.16 -4.82 -11.21
N ASP A 454 23.87 -4.94 -11.51
CA ASP A 454 23.00 -3.80 -11.81
C ASP A 454 22.92 -2.89 -10.58
N MET A 455 22.63 -3.45 -9.39
CA MET A 455 22.59 -2.70 -8.13
C MET A 455 23.94 -2.07 -7.75
N LYS A 456 25.06 -2.76 -7.98
CA LYS A 456 26.39 -2.19 -7.74
C LYS A 456 26.66 -1.00 -8.67
N SER A 457 26.33 -1.14 -9.94
CA SER A 457 26.68 -0.18 -10.99
C SER A 457 25.77 1.06 -10.98
N TYR A 458 24.47 0.87 -10.72
CA TYR A 458 23.46 1.93 -10.77
C TYR A 458 23.08 2.46 -9.39
N ASP A 459 23.05 1.60 -8.37
CA ASP A 459 22.58 1.95 -7.02
C ASP A 459 23.73 2.11 -6.01
N MET A 460 24.98 1.96 -6.47
CA MET A 460 26.19 2.00 -5.63
C MET A 460 26.14 1.01 -4.45
N LEU A 461 25.45 -0.12 -4.61
CA LEU A 461 25.30 -1.14 -3.57
C LEU A 461 26.66 -1.54 -2.99
N GLY A 462 26.74 -1.60 -1.65
CA GLY A 462 27.96 -1.91 -0.91
C GLY A 462 28.89 -0.72 -0.67
N SER A 463 28.50 0.49 -1.09
CA SER A 463 29.20 1.75 -0.77
C SER A 463 28.72 2.36 0.55
N LYS A 464 29.37 3.45 1.00
CA LYS A 464 28.94 4.17 2.21
C LYS A 464 27.55 4.80 2.04
N ASP A 465 27.21 5.19 0.82
CA ASP A 465 25.96 5.87 0.49
C ASP A 465 24.80 4.87 0.30
N ALA A 466 25.11 3.62 -0.06
CA ALA A 466 24.15 2.52 -0.20
C ALA A 466 24.72 1.21 0.40
N PRO A 467 24.78 1.09 1.74
CA PRO A 467 25.29 -0.09 2.42
C PRO A 467 24.34 -1.28 2.29
N VAL A 468 24.88 -2.50 2.40
CA VAL A 468 24.08 -3.72 2.44
C VAL A 468 23.39 -3.86 3.80
N GLY A 469 22.11 -4.21 3.84
CA GLY A 469 21.39 -4.48 5.09
C GLY A 469 21.94 -5.70 5.84
N LEU A 470 22.13 -5.58 7.15
CA LEU A 470 22.62 -6.68 8.01
C LEU A 470 21.61 -7.82 8.10
N ILE A 471 20.30 -7.53 8.16
CA ILE A 471 19.23 -8.54 8.19
C ILE A 471 19.24 -9.40 6.92
N PHE A 472 19.58 -8.80 5.78
CA PHE A 472 19.70 -9.50 4.51
C PHE A 472 20.89 -10.46 4.54
N LEU A 473 22.07 -10.01 4.98
CA LEU A 473 23.23 -10.90 5.14
C LEU A 473 22.94 -12.02 6.14
N LYS A 474 22.32 -11.70 7.28
CA LYS A 474 21.94 -12.66 8.30
C LYS A 474 20.99 -13.71 7.75
N PHE A 475 19.95 -13.30 7.01
CA PHE A 475 19.04 -14.23 6.33
C PHE A 475 19.79 -15.22 5.43
N LEU A 476 20.75 -14.74 4.63
CA LEU A 476 21.52 -15.60 3.73
C LEU A 476 22.43 -16.58 4.50
N ILE A 477 23.00 -16.16 5.62
CA ILE A 477 23.87 -16.98 6.46
C ILE A 477 23.03 -18.05 7.18
N ASP A 478 21.93 -17.65 7.82
CA ASP A 478 21.07 -18.53 8.62
C ASP A 478 20.31 -19.55 7.74
N THR A 479 19.97 -19.20 6.50
CA THR A 479 19.34 -20.11 5.53
C THR A 479 20.34 -20.92 4.69
N GLU A 480 21.64 -20.87 5.03
CA GLU A 480 22.73 -21.54 4.32
C GLU A 480 22.74 -21.25 2.80
N ASN A 481 22.35 -20.04 2.41
CA ASN A 481 22.30 -19.64 1.00
C ASN A 481 23.68 -19.22 0.49
N HIS A 482 24.57 -20.21 0.37
CA HIS A 482 25.95 -20.02 -0.06
C HIS A 482 26.04 -19.37 -1.45
N GLN A 483 25.15 -19.73 -2.38
CA GLN A 483 25.16 -19.16 -3.72
C GLN A 483 24.91 -17.65 -3.72
N GLY A 484 23.97 -17.18 -2.90
CA GLY A 484 23.70 -15.75 -2.73
C GLY A 484 24.91 -15.00 -2.14
N LEU A 485 25.51 -15.55 -1.09
CA LEU A 485 26.69 -14.95 -0.44
C LEU A 485 27.91 -14.90 -1.36
N TYR A 486 28.17 -15.98 -2.12
CA TYR A 486 29.23 -15.98 -3.13
C TYR A 486 28.98 -14.97 -4.25
N ASN A 487 27.73 -14.78 -4.67
CA ASN A 487 27.40 -13.76 -5.67
C ASN A 487 27.64 -12.35 -5.13
N ILE A 488 27.30 -12.07 -3.87
CA ILE A 488 27.60 -10.79 -3.20
C ILE A 488 29.11 -10.53 -3.19
N VAL A 489 29.91 -11.49 -2.70
CA VAL A 489 31.37 -11.35 -2.65
C VAL A 489 31.97 -11.20 -4.05
N THR A 490 31.47 -11.95 -5.04
CA THR A 490 31.96 -11.87 -6.42
C THR A 490 31.69 -10.48 -7.02
N VAL A 491 30.52 -9.90 -6.74
CA VAL A 491 30.09 -8.64 -7.35
C VAL A 491 30.64 -7.45 -6.58
N LEU A 492 30.42 -7.37 -5.27
CA LEU A 492 30.82 -6.24 -4.44
C LEU A 492 32.30 -6.28 -4.05
N GLY A 493 32.91 -7.47 -4.06
CA GLY A 493 34.21 -7.75 -3.45
C GLY A 493 34.06 -8.30 -2.04
N GLU A 494 35.16 -8.75 -1.44
CA GLU A 494 35.16 -9.27 -0.06
C GLU A 494 34.87 -8.19 0.99
N LYS A 495 35.06 -6.92 0.65
CA LYS A 495 34.93 -5.78 1.57
C LYS A 495 33.92 -4.76 1.05
N PHE A 496 32.95 -4.40 1.87
CA PHE A 496 31.87 -3.47 1.51
C PHE A 496 31.23 -2.88 2.79
N TYR A 497 30.33 -1.90 2.64
CA TYR A 497 29.61 -1.32 3.78
C TYR A 497 28.35 -2.10 4.10
N VAL A 498 28.10 -2.26 5.40
CA VAL A 498 26.89 -2.87 5.97
C VAL A 498 26.26 -1.92 6.96
N VAL A 499 24.95 -1.89 7.03
CA VAL A 499 24.17 -1.10 7.98
C VAL A 499 23.41 -2.01 8.93
N ASN A 500 23.42 -1.67 10.22
CA ASN A 500 22.73 -2.45 11.26
C ASN A 500 21.23 -2.10 11.29
N ASP A 501 20.50 -2.65 10.34
CA ASP A 501 19.05 -2.52 10.19
C ASP A 501 18.24 -3.36 11.20
N LEU A 502 18.86 -4.34 11.87
CA LEU A 502 18.25 -5.08 13.00
C LEU A 502 17.84 -4.13 14.13
N GLU A 503 18.67 -3.12 14.41
CA GLU A 503 18.43 -2.10 15.45
C GLU A 503 17.94 -0.76 14.89
N LYS A 504 17.59 -0.68 13.59
CA LYS A 504 17.21 0.56 12.89
C LYS A 504 18.29 1.66 12.96
N LYS A 505 19.56 1.27 12.98
CA LYS A 505 20.69 2.21 12.94
C LYS A 505 21.08 2.48 11.50
N ASN A 506 21.36 3.74 11.19
CA ASN A 506 21.72 4.18 9.83
C ASN A 506 23.23 4.37 9.65
N THR A 507 24.05 3.96 10.62
CA THR A 507 25.51 4.12 10.55
C THR A 507 26.10 2.99 9.70
N PRO A 508 26.76 3.29 8.56
CA PRO A 508 27.39 2.25 7.75
C PRO A 508 28.74 1.85 8.36
N HIS A 509 28.91 0.56 8.60
CA HIS A 509 30.15 -0.06 9.06
C HIS A 509 30.84 -0.76 7.88
N TYR A 510 32.16 -0.61 7.79
CA TYR A 510 32.92 -1.31 6.75
C TYR A 510 33.24 -2.72 7.23
N VAL A 511 32.85 -3.72 6.44
CA VAL A 511 33.01 -5.13 6.80
C VAL A 511 33.82 -5.88 5.74
N GLN A 512 34.41 -6.99 6.15
CA GLN A 512 34.87 -8.05 5.29
C GLN A 512 34.00 -9.30 5.52
N LEU A 513 33.46 -9.86 4.44
CA LEU A 513 32.75 -11.14 4.47
C LEU A 513 33.69 -12.23 3.97
N LYS A 514 33.99 -13.21 4.82
CA LYS A 514 35.02 -14.22 4.57
C LYS A 514 34.48 -15.64 4.70
N ASN A 515 34.88 -16.52 3.79
CA ASN A 515 34.62 -17.96 3.87
C ASN A 515 35.81 -18.71 3.24
N ASP A 516 36.75 -19.15 4.06
CA ASP A 516 37.94 -19.88 3.64
C ASP A 516 38.42 -20.86 4.72
N ALA A 517 39.58 -21.49 4.51
CA ALA A 517 40.16 -22.43 5.47
C ALA A 517 40.42 -21.79 6.86
N SER A 518 40.67 -20.47 6.93
CA SER A 518 40.88 -19.77 8.20
C SER A 518 39.59 -19.62 9.01
N THR A 519 38.43 -19.57 8.35
CA THR A 519 37.11 -19.55 8.99
C THR A 519 36.46 -20.94 9.07
N LYS A 520 37.25 -22.01 8.87
CA LYS A 520 36.76 -23.40 8.79
C LYS A 520 35.64 -23.59 7.74
N ASN A 521 35.72 -22.86 6.64
CA ASN A 521 34.74 -22.82 5.56
C ASN A 521 33.33 -22.38 6.03
N ARG A 522 33.25 -21.55 7.07
CA ARG A 522 32.01 -20.90 7.51
C ARG A 522 32.05 -19.42 7.15
N TRP A 523 30.88 -18.84 6.92
CA TRP A 523 30.75 -17.40 6.67
C TRP A 523 31.03 -16.63 7.95
N GLN A 524 31.98 -15.70 7.88
CA GLN A 524 32.41 -14.85 8.98
C GLN A 524 32.29 -13.39 8.58
N ILE A 525 31.69 -12.57 9.44
CA ILE A 525 31.67 -11.12 9.31
C ILE A 525 32.80 -10.54 10.16
N ILE A 526 33.63 -9.70 9.55
CA ILE A 526 34.75 -9.02 10.22
C ILE A 526 34.55 -7.52 10.03
N LEU A 527 34.44 -6.78 11.13
CA LEU A 527 34.36 -5.32 11.09
C LEU A 527 35.76 -4.74 10.92
N LEU A 528 35.89 -3.73 10.06
CA LEU A 528 37.16 -3.09 9.72
C LEU A 528 37.14 -1.61 10.12
N LYS A 529 38.26 -1.12 10.65
CA LYS A 529 38.48 0.31 10.85
C LYS A 529 38.70 0.97 9.50
N LYS A 530 37.90 2.00 9.21
CA LYS A 530 38.05 2.81 8.00
C LYS A 530 38.96 4.01 8.24
#